data_AF-A0A535JHC1-F1
#
_entry.id   AF-A0A535JHC1-F1
#
_cell.length_a   1.000
_cell.length_b   1.000
_cell.length_c   1.000
_cell.angle_alpha   90.00
_cell.angle_beta   90.00
_cell.angle_gamma   90.00
#
_symmetry.space_group_name_H-M   'P 1'
#
loop_
_entity.id
_entity.type
_entity.pdbx_description
1 polymer ?
#
loop_
_entity_poly.entity_id
_entity_poly.type
_entity_poly.pdbx_seq_one_letter_code
_entity_poly.pdbx_strand_id
1 'polypeptide(L)'
;MSLYGIIADLRREHPTPAATQTLDMVVAELGRTRDNLKDAVAALSTRSLPPGGKPVLDELVDRARKADLYDLDYGKDPYDKPPPEPLDEGTLGIGALLAISSLVGMGLAIAAVIAGVNAIMHTGT
;
A
#
# COMPACT_ATOMS: atom_id res chain seq x y z
N MET A 1 -10.58 26.18 -6.82
CA MET A 1 -10.47 25.99 -5.36
C MET A 1 -9.95 24.59 -5.12
N SER A 2 -8.97 24.38 -4.23
CA SER A 2 -8.39 23.06 -3.94
C SER A 2 -8.52 22.72 -2.46
N LEU A 3 -8.39 21.44 -2.08
CA LEU A 3 -8.42 21.00 -0.68
C LEU A 3 -7.39 21.73 0.17
N TYR A 4 -6.16 21.86 -0.33
CA TYR A 4 -5.10 22.63 0.33
C TYR A 4 -5.44 24.11 0.49
N GLY A 5 -6.19 24.70 -0.45
CA GLY A 5 -6.70 26.07 -0.33
C GLY A 5 -7.70 26.21 0.81
N ILE A 6 -8.66 25.28 0.92
CA ILE A 6 -9.64 25.26 2.00
C ILE A 6 -8.95 25.10 3.36
N ILE A 7 -7.95 24.21 3.45
CA ILE A 7 -7.14 24.01 4.66
C ILE A 7 -6.38 25.30 5.02
N ALA A 8 -5.79 25.99 4.05
CA ALA A 8 -5.08 27.24 4.28
C ALA A 8 -6.02 28.34 4.79
N ASP A 9 -7.24 28.43 4.26
CA ASP A 9 -8.25 29.38 4.72
C ASP A 9 -8.70 29.07 6.14
N LEU A 10 -9.01 27.80 6.45
CA LEU A 10 -9.34 27.35 7.82
C LEU A 10 -8.23 27.65 8.82
N ARG A 11 -6.96 27.51 8.43
CA ARG A 11 -5.81 27.82 9.31
C ARG A 11 -5.70 29.31 9.60
N ARG A 12 -6.11 30.17 8.67
CA ARG A 12 -6.17 31.63 8.86
C ARG A 12 -7.35 32.04 9.74
N GLU A 13 -8.50 31.40 9.55
CA GLU A 13 -9.72 31.67 10.31
C GLU A 13 -9.66 31.15 11.74
N HIS A 14 -8.97 30.02 11.97
CA HIS A 14 -8.79 29.40 13.28
C HIS A 14 -7.31 29.33 13.66
N PRO A 15 -6.67 30.45 14.06
CA PRO A 15 -5.25 30.50 14.43
C PRO A 15 -5.01 29.91 15.83
N THR A 16 -5.51 28.70 16.08
CA THR A 16 -5.34 27.97 17.34
C THR A 16 -4.39 26.78 17.15
N PRO A 17 -3.64 26.38 18.19
CA PRO A 17 -2.77 25.21 18.12
C PRO A 17 -3.54 23.91 17.80
N ALA A 18 -4.73 23.75 18.37
CA ALA A 18 -5.58 22.57 18.16
C ALA A 18 -6.10 22.47 16.71
N ALA A 19 -6.51 23.59 16.11
CA ALA A 19 -6.93 23.64 14.71
C ALA A 19 -5.76 23.31 13.78
N THR A 20 -4.61 23.94 14.01
CA THR A 20 -3.38 23.72 13.25
C THR A 20 -2.98 22.25 13.26
N GLN A 21 -2.92 21.64 14.46
CA GLN A 21 -2.58 20.23 14.62
C GLN A 21 -3.60 19.30 13.93
N THR A 22 -4.88 19.61 14.01
CA THR A 22 -5.93 18.82 13.35
C THR A 22 -5.79 18.87 11.82
N LEU A 23 -5.56 20.06 11.27
CA LEU A 23 -5.35 20.23 9.83
C LEU A 23 -4.07 19.55 9.35
N ASP A 24 -3.00 19.56 10.16
CA ASP A 24 -1.76 18.84 9.85
C ASP A 24 -1.97 17.31 9.85
N MET A 25 -2.77 16.80 10.79
CA MET A 25 -3.18 15.40 10.78
C MET A 25 -3.99 15.05 9.53
N VAL A 26 -4.88 15.95 9.07
CA VAL A 26 -5.61 15.76 7.81
C VAL A 26 -4.66 15.72 6.62
N VAL A 27 -3.73 16.68 6.50
CA VAL A 27 -2.74 16.70 5.40
C VAL A 27 -1.90 15.41 5.38
N ALA A 28 -1.48 14.93 6.55
CA ALA A 28 -0.74 13.68 6.66
C ALA A 28 -1.56 12.46 6.18
N GLU A 29 -2.86 12.41 6.47
CA GLU A 29 -3.73 11.34 5.99
C GLU A 29 -4.12 11.50 4.52
N LEU A 30 -4.26 12.73 4.01
CA LEU A 30 -4.46 13.00 2.58
C LEU A 30 -3.30 12.43 1.75
N GLY A 31 -2.06 12.60 2.20
CA GLY A 31 -0.90 11.98 1.54
C GLY A 31 -0.93 10.45 1.51
N ARG A 32 -1.57 9.79 2.50
CA ARG A 32 -1.75 8.34 2.53
C ARG A 32 -2.94 7.86 1.71
N THR A 33 -3.96 8.70 1.57
CA THR A 33 -5.24 8.41 0.92
C THR A 33 -5.36 9.05 -0.47
N ARG A 34 -4.23 9.41 -1.08
CA ARG A 34 -4.15 9.98 -2.44
C ARG A 34 -5.03 11.23 -2.61
N ASP A 35 -4.96 12.12 -1.62
CA ASP A 35 -5.75 13.33 -1.55
C ASP A 35 -7.28 13.12 -1.51
N ASN A 36 -7.76 11.91 -1.18
CA ASN A 36 -9.18 11.67 -0.94
C ASN A 36 -9.57 12.05 0.50
N LEU A 37 -10.33 13.14 0.64
CA LEU A 37 -10.70 13.66 1.97
C LEU A 37 -11.64 12.72 2.74
N LYS A 38 -12.57 12.04 2.06
CA LYS A 38 -13.49 11.09 2.69
C LYS A 38 -12.73 9.95 3.38
N ASP A 39 -11.75 9.38 2.70
CA ASP A 39 -10.91 8.31 3.24
C ASP A 39 -9.99 8.83 4.35
N ALA A 40 -9.41 10.02 4.18
CA ALA A 40 -8.61 10.67 5.22
C ALA A 40 -9.42 10.91 6.52
N VAL A 41 -10.65 11.39 6.40
CA VAL A 41 -11.55 11.61 7.54
C VAL A 41 -11.97 10.29 8.19
N ALA A 42 -12.24 9.26 7.39
CA ALA A 42 -12.52 7.92 7.90
C ALA A 42 -11.34 7.36 8.69
N ALA A 43 -10.11 7.50 8.18
CA ALA A 43 -8.90 7.11 8.90
C ALA A 43 -8.71 7.90 10.21
N LEU A 44 -8.95 9.21 10.18
CA LEU A 44 -8.86 10.07 11.37
C LEU A 44 -9.91 9.76 12.43
N SER A 45 -11.08 9.22 12.06
CA SER A 45 -12.12 8.86 13.03
C SER A 45 -11.67 7.80 14.04
N THR A 46 -10.64 7.02 13.70
CA THR A 46 -10.03 6.02 14.59
C THR A 46 -8.94 6.59 15.50
N ARG A 47 -8.56 7.87 15.32
CA ARG A 47 -7.54 8.56 16.11
C ARG A 47 -8.15 9.61 17.02
N SER A 48 -7.50 9.85 18.15
CA SER A 48 -7.86 10.94 19.05
C SER A 48 -7.51 12.29 18.41
N LEU A 49 -8.52 13.12 18.19
CA LEU A 49 -8.34 14.49 17.73
C LEU A 49 -7.95 15.41 18.90
N PRO A 50 -7.19 16.48 18.64
CA PRO A 50 -6.94 17.53 19.62
C PRO A 50 -8.26 18.13 20.15
N PRO A 51 -8.34 18.52 21.44
CA PRO A 51 -9.52 19.17 21.99
C PRO A 51 -9.83 20.46 21.24
N GLY A 52 -11.04 20.59 20.71
CA GLY A 52 -11.46 21.72 19.85
C GLY A 52 -11.12 21.57 18.36
N GLY A 53 -10.48 20.47 17.95
CA GLY A 53 -10.18 20.17 16.54
C GLY A 53 -11.38 19.67 15.73
N LYS A 54 -12.32 18.99 16.39
CA LYS A 54 -13.54 18.45 15.75
C LYS A 54 -14.36 19.48 14.96
N PRO A 55 -14.72 20.66 15.50
CA PRO A 55 -15.47 21.65 14.73
C PRO A 55 -14.72 22.15 13.48
N VAL A 56 -13.39 22.23 13.53
CA VAL A 56 -12.55 22.62 12.38
C VAL A 56 -12.55 21.53 11.30
N LEU A 57 -12.50 20.26 11.72
CA LEU A 57 -12.62 19.12 10.81
C LEU A 57 -13.99 19.05 10.15
N ASP A 58 -15.06 19.27 10.92
CA ASP A 58 -16.44 19.28 10.42
C ASP A 58 -16.63 20.42 9.40
N GLU A 59 -16.05 21.60 9.66
CA GLU A 59 -16.08 22.72 8.73
C GLU A 59 -15.28 22.45 7.45
N LEU A 60 -14.12 21.80 7.54
CA LEU A 60 -13.35 21.34 6.38
C LEU A 60 -14.19 20.41 5.49
N VAL A 61 -14.89 19.44 6.10
CA VAL A 61 -15.76 18.51 5.39
C VAL A 61 -16.90 19.23 4.68
N ASP A 62 -17.56 20.17 5.35
CA ASP A 62 -18.66 20.93 4.77
C ASP A 62 -18.21 21.80 3.59
N ARG A 63 -17.09 22.52 3.73
CA ARG A 63 -16.51 23.32 2.64
C ARG A 63 -16.05 22.45 1.47
N ALA A 64 -15.44 21.31 1.74
CA ALA A 64 -15.00 20.38 0.71
C ALA A 64 -16.19 19.75 -0.05
N ARG A 65 -17.30 19.43 0.63
CA ARG A 65 -18.54 18.96 -0.03
C ARG A 65 -19.15 20.03 -0.93
N LYS A 66 -19.21 21.28 -0.46
CA LYS A 66 -19.70 22.42 -1.27
C LYS A 66 -18.84 22.68 -2.50
N ALA A 67 -17.56 22.37 -2.42
CA ALA A 67 -16.61 22.52 -3.52
C ALA A 67 -16.50 21.28 -4.42
N ASP A 68 -17.27 20.21 -4.15
CA ASP A 68 -17.18 18.91 -4.84
C ASP A 68 -15.79 18.25 -4.76
N LEU A 69 -15.08 18.48 -3.65
CA LEU A 69 -13.73 17.95 -3.40
C LEU A 69 -13.70 16.86 -2.32
N TYR A 70 -14.85 16.49 -1.76
CA TYR A 70 -14.93 15.58 -0.61
C TYR A 70 -14.59 14.12 -0.96
N ASP A 71 -15.02 13.65 -2.13
CA ASP A 71 -14.84 12.26 -2.59
C ASP A 71 -14.15 12.22 -3.95
N LEU A 72 -13.16 13.10 -4.15
CA LEU A 72 -12.43 13.15 -5.40
C LEU A 72 -11.53 11.92 -5.51
N ASP A 73 -11.75 11.12 -6.54
CA ASP A 73 -10.87 10.02 -6.92
C ASP A 73 -9.95 10.49 -8.06
N TYR A 74 -8.67 10.65 -7.75
CA TYR A 74 -7.64 11.00 -8.75
C TYR A 74 -7.20 9.79 -9.59
N GLY A 75 -7.76 8.60 -9.33
CA GLY A 75 -7.46 7.38 -10.04
C GLY A 75 -6.18 6.71 -9.56
N LYS A 76 -5.71 5.74 -10.34
CA LYS A 76 -4.51 4.95 -10.00
C LYS A 76 -3.27 5.81 -10.25
N ASP A 77 -2.43 5.97 -9.23
CA ASP A 77 -1.16 6.69 -9.37
C ASP A 77 -0.31 6.02 -10.48
N PRO A 78 0.04 6.75 -11.56
CA PRO A 78 0.85 6.21 -12.65
C PRO A 78 2.28 5.85 -12.22
N TYR A 79 2.73 6.32 -11.05
CA TYR A 79 4.07 6.08 -10.49
C TYR A 79 4.11 5.02 -9.38
N ASP A 80 2.98 4.40 -9.04
CA ASP A 80 2.86 3.37 -7.99
C ASP A 80 3.60 2.06 -8.34
N LYS A 81 3.97 1.89 -9.62
CA LYS A 81 4.81 0.78 -10.06
C LYS A 81 6.24 1.26 -10.15
N PRO A 82 7.18 0.67 -9.39
CA PRO A 82 8.59 0.87 -9.70
C PRO A 82 8.81 0.56 -11.18
N PRO A 83 9.62 1.35 -11.90
CA PRO A 83 10.04 0.96 -13.24
C PRO A 83 10.50 -0.50 -13.16
N PRO A 84 10.03 -1.40 -14.04
CA PRO A 84 10.56 -2.75 -14.05
C PRO A 84 12.07 -2.62 -14.27
N GLU A 85 12.85 -2.89 -13.22
CA GLU A 85 14.29 -2.97 -13.37
C GLU A 85 14.53 -4.03 -14.44
N PRO A 86 15.27 -3.71 -15.53
CA PRO A 86 15.67 -4.75 -16.45
C PRO A 86 16.45 -5.77 -15.63
N LEU A 87 15.90 -6.99 -15.52
CA LEU A 87 16.62 -8.10 -14.90
C LEU A 87 17.96 -8.19 -15.62
N ASP A 88 19.05 -7.94 -14.89
CA ASP A 88 20.40 -8.17 -15.41
C ASP A 88 20.45 -9.59 -15.98
N GLU A 89 20.91 -9.74 -17.21
CA GLU A 89 20.85 -11.00 -17.98
C GLU A 89 21.49 -12.16 -17.20
N GLY A 90 22.45 -11.85 -16.32
CA GLY A 90 23.06 -12.80 -15.38
C GLY A 90 22.09 -13.39 -14.35
N THR A 91 21.14 -12.61 -13.84
CA THR A 91 20.14 -13.08 -12.84
C THR A 91 19.15 -14.07 -13.47
N LEU A 92 18.77 -13.85 -14.73
CA LEU A 92 17.90 -14.76 -15.48
C LEU A 92 18.61 -16.09 -15.76
N GLY A 93 19.91 -16.04 -16.09
CA GLY A 93 20.76 -17.22 -16.26
C GLY A 93 20.89 -18.09 -14.99
N ILE A 94 21.10 -17.44 -13.83
CA ILE A 94 21.20 -18.15 -12.54
C ILE A 94 19.86 -18.81 -12.18
N GLY A 95 18.74 -18.11 -12.37
CA GLY A 95 17.40 -18.65 -12.11
C GLY A 95 17.10 -19.89 -12.97
N ALA A 96 17.48 -19.87 -14.24
CA ALA A 96 17.29 -21.01 -15.14
C ALA A 96 18.14 -22.23 -14.74
N LEU A 97 19.42 -22.02 -14.38
CA LEU A 97 20.31 -23.10 -13.95
C LEU A 97 19.85 -23.75 -12.64
N LEU A 98 19.35 -22.96 -11.69
CA LEU A 98 18.77 -23.47 -10.44
C LEU A 98 17.50 -24.28 -10.67
N ALA A 99 16.63 -23.84 -11.58
CA ALA A 99 15.42 -24.59 -11.92
C ALA A 99 15.76 -25.94 -12.56
N ILE A 100 16.71 -25.96 -13.50
CA ILE A 100 17.14 -27.20 -14.19
C ILE A 100 17.81 -28.17 -13.20
N SER A 101 18.74 -27.69 -12.38
CA SER A 101 19.44 -28.53 -11.40
C SER A 101 18.49 -29.15 -10.37
N SER A 102 17.46 -28.40 -9.95
CA SER A 102 16.43 -28.89 -9.03
C SER A 102 15.61 -30.04 -9.63
N LEU A 103 15.26 -29.96 -10.92
CA LEU A 103 14.52 -31.02 -11.62
C LEU A 103 15.35 -32.31 -11.75
N VAL A 104 16.65 -32.18 -12.03
CA VAL A 104 17.55 -33.33 -12.12
C VAL A 104 17.69 -34.03 -10.76
N GLY A 105 17.89 -33.26 -9.69
CA GLY A 105 17.96 -33.82 -8.33
C GLY A 105 16.68 -34.54 -7.92
N MET A 106 15.52 -33.96 -8.24
CA MET A 106 14.22 -34.57 -7.96
C MET A 106 14.00 -35.87 -8.74
N GLY A 107 14.39 -35.89 -10.02
CA GLY A 107 14.32 -37.11 -10.85
C GLY A 107 15.19 -38.25 -10.32
N LEU A 108 16.43 -37.94 -9.92
CA LEU A 108 17.34 -38.94 -9.33
C LEU A 108 16.80 -39.49 -8.00
N ALA A 109 16.22 -38.64 -7.14
CA ALA A 109 15.61 -39.07 -5.89
C ALA A 109 14.43 -40.03 -6.13
N ILE A 110 13.55 -39.71 -7.09
CA ILE A 110 12.42 -40.58 -7.46
C ILE A 110 12.93 -41.94 -7.97
N ALA A 111 13.92 -41.93 -8.87
CA ALA A 111 14.50 -43.17 -9.42
C ALA A 111 15.11 -44.04 -8.33
N ALA A 112 15.83 -43.45 -7.37
CA ALA A 112 16.43 -44.16 -6.24
C ALA A 112 15.36 -44.83 -5.35
N VAL A 113 14.26 -44.13 -5.07
CA VAL A 113 13.13 -44.70 -4.30
C VAL A 113 12.51 -45.89 -5.03
N ILE A 114 12.24 -45.76 -6.33
CA ILE A 114 11.67 -46.85 -7.14
C ILE A 114 12.61 -48.06 -7.15
N ALA A 115 13.90 -47.83 -7.39
CA ALA A 115 14.90 -48.90 -7.41
C ALA A 115 15.01 -49.62 -6.06
N GLY A 116 15.00 -48.87 -4.95
CA GLY A 116 15.03 -49.44 -3.60
C GLY A 116 13.80 -50.29 -3.29
N VAL A 117 12.60 -49.78 -3.60
CA VAL A 117 11.34 -50.53 -3.43
C VAL A 117 11.34 -51.79 -4.29
N ASN A 118 11.75 -51.69 -5.56
CA ASN A 118 11.80 -52.82 -6.48
C ASN A 118 12.77 -53.91 -6.00
N ALA A 119 13.94 -53.53 -5.49
CA ALA A 119 14.91 -54.46 -4.92
C ALA A 119 14.34 -55.21 -3.70
N ILE A 120 13.63 -54.52 -2.80
CA ILE A 120 12.99 -55.16 -1.64
C ILE A 120 11.95 -56.19 -2.09
N MET A 121 11.13 -55.86 -3.11
CA MET A 121 10.08 -56.74 -3.60
C MET A 121 10.60 -57.98 -4.34
N HIS A 122 11.74 -57.88 -5.04
CA HIS A 122 12.32 -58.99 -5.82
C HIS A 122 13.39 -59.82 -5.09
N THR A 123 13.92 -59.34 -3.96
CA THR A 123 14.89 -60.10 -3.13
C THR A 123 14.20 -60.92 -2.03
N GLY A 124 12.87 -60.86 -1.95
CA GLY A 124 12.04 -61.55 -0.95
C GLY A 124 11.45 -62.91 -1.37
N THR A 125 11.95 -63.53 -2.44
CA THR A 125 11.64 -64.91 -2.86
C THR A 125 12.91 -65.73 -2.92
#